data_AF-A0A3R7WB83-F1
#
_entry.id   AF-A0A3R7WB83-F1
#
_cell.length_a   1.000
_cell.length_b   1.000
_cell.length_c   1.000
_cell.angle_alpha   90.00
_cell.angle_beta   90.00
_cell.angle_gamma   90.00
#
_symmetry.space_group_name_H-M   'P 1'
#
loop_
_entity.id
_entity.type
_entity.pdbx_description
1 polymer ?
#
loop_
_entity_poly.entity_id
_entity_poly.type
_entity_poly.pdbx_seq_one_letter_code
_entity_poly.pdbx_strand_id
1 'polypeptide(L)'
;MIVYIQRLIKWMPLILFVLLLMVDRKNTFHVVGYITLLLSYTGILVSKILYAKEEWHNEFNDNLDQGSEQIDKMSDYQDQLNVKDETDTKG
;
A
#
# COMPACT_ATOMS: atom_id res chain seq x y z
N MET A 1 15.46 4.72 13.95
CA MET A 1 16.21 3.79 13.05
C MET A 1 15.61 3.77 11.63
N ILE A 2 14.29 3.64 11.47
CA ILE A 2 13.58 3.60 10.18
C ILE A 2 13.80 4.85 9.28
N VAL A 3 13.92 6.04 9.89
CA VAL A 3 14.16 7.31 9.17
C VAL A 3 15.48 7.32 8.38
N TYR A 4 16.53 6.69 8.91
CA TYR A 4 17.84 6.62 8.24
C TYR A 4 17.79 5.70 7.01
N ILE A 5 17.06 4.59 7.10
CA ILE A 5 16.87 3.64 6.00
C ILE A 5 16.06 4.28 4.87
N GLN A 6 14.98 5.00 5.19
CA GLN A 6 14.20 5.74 4.19
C GLN A 6 15.03 6.81 3.49
N ARG A 7 15.88 7.52 4.22
CA ARG A 7 16.78 8.53 3.65
C ARG A 7 17.83 7.90 2.75
N LEU A 8 18.40 6.75 3.11
CA LEU A 8 19.31 5.97 2.26
C LEU A 8 18.65 5.53 0.95
N ILE A 9 17.43 4.97 1.01
CA ILE A 9 16.70 4.52 -0.18
C ILE A 9 16.36 5.70 -1.12
N LYS A 10 16.13 6.89 -0.57
CA LYS A 10 15.84 8.11 -1.34
C LYS A 10 17.08 8.65 -2.07
N TRP A 11 18.28 8.47 -1.52
CA TRP A 11 19.54 8.90 -2.12
C TRP A 11 20.19 7.85 -3.02
N MET A 12 19.84 6.58 -2.86
CA MET A 12 20.31 5.47 -3.70
C MET A 12 20.20 5.69 -5.23
N PRO A 13 19.12 6.26 -5.80
CA PRO A 13 19.03 6.44 -7.25
C PRO A 13 20.03 7.47 -7.76
N LEU A 14 20.38 8.48 -6.95
CA LEU A 14 21.43 9.44 -7.29
C LEU A 14 22.82 8.78 -7.26
N ILE A 15 23.07 7.92 -6.27
CA ILE A 15 24.30 7.13 -6.17
C ILE A 15 24.45 6.18 -7.36
N LEU A 16 23.39 5.44 -7.71
CA LEU A 16 23.37 4.58 -8.89
C LEU A 16 23.62 5.39 -10.17
N PHE A 17 23.01 6.58 -10.28
CA PHE A 17 23.23 7.45 -11.42
C PHE A 17 24.69 7.92 -11.55
N VAL A 18 25.34 8.30 -10.44
CA VAL A 18 26.77 8.66 -10.47
C VAL A 18 27.63 7.43 -10.84
N LEU A 19 27.29 6.25 -10.29
CA LEU A 19 27.99 5.01 -10.58
C LEU A 19 27.84 4.60 -12.06
N LEU A 20 26.70 4.88 -12.70
CA LEU A 20 26.47 4.71 -14.13
C LEU A 20 27.47 5.51 -14.96
N LEU A 21 27.68 6.79 -14.60
CA LEU A 21 28.58 7.69 -15.32
C LEU A 21 30.04 7.24 -15.19
N MET A 22 30.39 6.65 -14.06
CA MET A 22 31.73 6.13 -13.77
C MET A 22 31.93 4.68 -14.24
N VAL A 23 30.88 4.03 -14.78
CA VAL A 23 30.95 2.63 -15.15
C VAL A 23 31.86 2.42 -16.35
N ASP A 24 32.92 1.67 -16.15
CA ASP A 24 33.81 1.28 -17.22
C ASP A 24 33.21 0.17 -18.10
N ARG A 25 32.73 0.56 -19.29
CA ARG A 25 32.02 -0.34 -20.21
C ARG A 25 32.90 -1.43 -20.83
N LYS A 26 34.23 -1.28 -20.79
CA LYS A 26 35.16 -2.30 -21.30
C LYS A 26 35.44 -3.40 -20.28
N ASN A 27 35.05 -3.20 -19.02
CA ASN A 27 35.17 -4.21 -17.97
C ASN A 27 33.82 -4.88 -17.70
N THR A 28 33.63 -6.09 -18.21
CA THR A 28 32.39 -6.86 -18.08
C THR A 28 31.96 -7.05 -16.62
N PHE A 29 32.91 -7.25 -15.70
CA PHE A 29 32.60 -7.36 -14.26
C PHE A 29 31.94 -6.10 -13.70
N HIS A 30 32.38 -4.93 -14.14
CA HIS A 30 31.85 -3.66 -13.67
C HIS A 30 30.42 -3.42 -14.19
N VAL A 31 30.20 -3.76 -15.46
CA VAL A 31 28.88 -3.66 -16.11
C VAL A 31 27.87 -4.61 -15.47
N VAL A 32 28.24 -5.88 -15.29
CA VAL A 32 27.36 -6.88 -14.67
C VAL A 32 27.05 -6.51 -13.22
N GLY A 33 28.07 -6.11 -12.44
CA GLY A 33 27.87 -5.68 -11.05
C GLY A 33 26.92 -4.49 -10.94
N TYR A 34 27.06 -3.50 -11.83
CA TYR A 34 26.16 -2.35 -11.89
C TYR A 34 24.72 -2.75 -12.23
N ILE A 35 24.52 -3.63 -13.23
CA ILE A 35 23.20 -4.13 -13.62
C ILE A 35 22.54 -4.89 -12.47
N THR A 36 23.28 -5.77 -11.79
CA THR A 36 22.77 -6.50 -10.62
C THR A 36 22.33 -5.55 -9.51
N LEU A 37 23.13 -4.54 -9.19
CA LEU A 37 22.78 -3.48 -8.23
C LEU A 37 21.49 -2.76 -8.61
N LEU A 38 21.34 -2.44 -9.90
CA LEU A 38 20.16 -1.76 -10.42
C LEU A 38 18.89 -2.61 -10.28
N LEU A 39 18.99 -3.92 -10.57
CA LEU A 39 17.90 -4.86 -10.39
C LEU A 39 17.54 -5.06 -8.91
N SER A 40 18.55 -5.17 -8.03
CA SER A 40 18.32 -5.26 -6.58
C SER A 40 17.59 -4.03 -6.05
N TYR A 41 17.99 -2.82 -6.46
CA TYR A 41 17.31 -1.59 -6.08
C TYR A 41 15.86 -1.54 -6.59
N THR A 42 15.66 -1.95 -7.84
CA THR A 42 14.32 -2.02 -8.43
C THR A 42 13.43 -2.99 -7.66
N GLY A 43 13.94 -4.16 -7.28
CA GLY A 43 13.24 -5.12 -6.44
C GLY A 43 12.80 -4.53 -5.09
N ILE A 44 13.67 -3.78 -4.42
CA ILE A 44 13.34 -3.08 -3.16
C ILE A 44 12.20 -2.07 -3.37
N LEU A 45 12.22 -1.32 -4.48
CA LEU A 45 11.15 -0.38 -4.82
C LEU A 45 9.82 -1.11 -5.03
N VAL A 46 9.86 -2.22 -5.76
CA VAL A 46 8.69 -3.05 -6.04
C VAL A 46 8.15 -3.68 -4.75
N SER A 47 8.99 -4.19 -3.86
CA SER A 47 8.52 -4.68 -2.56
C SER A 47 7.84 -3.57 -1.74
N LYS A 48 8.34 -2.33 -1.78
CA LYS A 48 7.68 -1.20 -1.12
C LYS A 48 6.33 -0.85 -1.74
N ILE A 49 6.22 -0.89 -3.07
CA ILE A 49 4.93 -0.60 -3.73
C ILE A 49 3.91 -1.72 -3.45
N LEU A 50 4.34 -2.98 -3.43
CA LEU A 50 3.47 -4.10 -3.06
C LEU A 50 3.01 -4.01 -1.61
N TYR A 51 3.91 -3.69 -0.68
CA TYR A 51 3.55 -3.51 0.73
C TYR A 51 2.50 -2.40 0.88
N ALA A 52 2.71 -1.25 0.25
CA ALA A 52 1.73 -0.15 0.27
C ALA A 52 0.40 -0.54 -0.40
N LYS A 53 0.43 -1.37 -1.44
CA LYS A 53 -0.77 -1.89 -2.11
C LYS A 53 -1.56 -2.83 -1.21
N GLU A 54 -0.87 -3.72 -0.49
CA GLU A 54 -1.49 -4.68 0.42
C GLU A 54 -2.08 -3.98 1.65
N GLU A 55 -1.38 -3.02 2.23
CA GLU A 55 -1.89 -2.14 3.28
C GLU A 55 -3.15 -1.38 2.81
N TRP A 56 -3.10 -0.78 1.61
CA TRP A 56 -4.27 -0.10 1.03
C TRP A 56 -5.45 -1.05 0.81
N HIS A 57 -5.20 -2.29 0.37
CA HIS A 57 -6.26 -3.28 0.18
C HIS A 57 -6.88 -3.70 1.50
N ASN A 58 -6.07 -3.87 2.54
CA ASN A 58 -6.52 -4.25 3.86
C ASN A 58 -7.35 -3.13 4.52
N GLU A 59 -6.86 -1.89 4.47
CA GLU A 59 -7.63 -0.71 4.93
C GLU A 59 -8.94 -0.55 4.15
N PHE A 60 -8.93 -0.73 2.82
CA PHE A 60 -10.15 -0.60 2.03
C PHE A 60 -11.19 -1.69 2.35
N ASN A 61 -10.75 -2.91 2.69
CA ASN A 61 -11.64 -4.00 3.08
C ASN A 61 -12.18 -3.84 4.50
N ASP A 62 -11.36 -3.37 5.45
CA ASP A 62 -11.78 -3.10 6.84
C ASP A 62 -12.79 -1.94 6.91
N ASN A 63 -12.65 -0.94 6.02
CA ASN A 63 -13.65 0.13 5.86
C ASN A 63 -14.96 -0.35 5.20
N LEU A 64 -14.93 -1.41 4.38
CA LEU A 64 -16.14 -2.05 3.84
C LEU A 64 -16.89 -2.86 4.91
N ASP A 65 -16.18 -3.54 5.82
CA ASP A 65 -16.77 -4.24 6.95
C ASP A 65 -17.32 -3.30 8.03
N GLN A 66 -16.74 -2.12 8.25
CA GLN A 66 -17.39 -1.08 9.07
C GLN A 66 -18.66 -0.51 8.41
N GLY A 67 -18.71 -0.45 7.08
CA GLY A 67 -19.90 -0.08 6.34
C GLY A 67 -21.04 -1.09 6.53
N SER A 68 -20.74 -2.39 6.54
CA SER A 68 -21.75 -3.44 6.75
C SER A 68 -22.32 -3.40 8.18
N GLU A 69 -21.51 -3.17 9.22
CA GLU A 69 -22.02 -3.00 10.60
C GLU A 69 -22.94 -1.78 10.75
N GLN A 70 -22.66 -0.67 10.06
CA GLN A 70 -23.51 0.52 10.12
C GLN A 70 -24.80 0.33 9.31
N ILE A 71 -24.74 -0.37 8.17
CA ILE A 71 -25.90 -0.74 7.35
C ILE A 71 -26.81 -1.71 8.11
N ASP A 72 -26.25 -2.69 8.82
CA ASP A 72 -27.01 -3.67 9.61
C ASP A 72 -27.75 -2.99 10.78
N LYS A 73 -27.07 -2.06 11.48
CA LYS A 73 -27.72 -1.22 12.50
C LYS A 73 -28.83 -0.33 11.93
N MET A 74 -28.67 0.20 10.71
CA MET A 74 -29.69 1.03 10.07
C MET A 74 -30.91 0.22 9.62
N SER A 75 -30.70 -1.03 9.21
CA SER A 75 -31.77 -2.01 8.94
C SER A 75 -32.58 -2.32 10.20
N ASP A 76 -31.90 -2.58 11.33
CA ASP A 76 -32.55 -2.84 12.62
C ASP A 76 -33.38 -1.66 13.13
N TYR A 77 -32.95 -0.41 12.89
CA TYR A 77 -33.76 0.77 13.23
C TYR A 77 -34.99 0.91 12.32
N GLN A 78 -34.89 0.51 11.06
CA GLN A 78 -35.99 0.58 10.10
C GLN A 78 -37.07 -0.48 10.40
N ASP A 79 -36.65 -1.68 10.84
CA ASP A 79 -37.57 -2.73 11.29
C ASP A 79 -38.32 -2.33 12.57
N GLN A 80 -37.63 -1.73 13.54
CA GLN A 80 -38.26 -1.22 14.77
C GLN A 80 -39.25 -0.07 14.51
N LEU A 81 -39.03 0.75 13.49
CA LEU A 81 -39.96 1.82 13.10
C LEU A 81 -41.20 1.27 12.41
N ASN A 82 -41.05 0.31 11.49
CA ASN A 82 -42.19 -0.32 10.82
C ASN A 82 -43.10 -1.09 11.80
N VAL A 83 -42.51 -1.80 12.77
CA VAL A 83 -43.28 -2.50 13.82
C VAL A 83 -44.11 -1.53 14.67
N LYS A 84 -43.60 -0.30 14.90
CA LYS A 84 -44.28 0.71 15.72
C LYS A 84 -45.47 1.34 14.98
N ASP A 85 -45.32 1.62 13.69
CA ASP A 85 -46.40 2.16 12.85
C ASP A 85 -47.57 1.18 12.68
N GLU A 86 -47.31 -0.13 12.68
CA GLU A 86 -48.37 -1.16 12.66
C GLU A 86 -49.16 -1.23 13.97
N THR A 87 -48.54 -0.90 15.11
CA THR A 87 -49.21 -0.91 16.42
C THR A 87 -50.05 0.33 16.69
N ASP A 88 -49.71 1.49 16.11
CA ASP A 88 -50.49 2.72 16.27
C ASP A 88 -51.69 2.82 15.29
N THR A 89 -51.71 2.02 14.22
CA THR A 89 -52.82 2.03 13.23
C THR A 89 -53.97 1.06 13.57
N LYS A 90 -53.86 0.29 14.66
CA LYS A 90 -54.90 -0.64 15.14
C LYS A 90 -55.47 -0.28 16.53
N GLY A 91 -55.28 0.95 17.00
CA GLY A 91 -55.88 1.51 18.22
C GLY A 91 -57.22 2.19 17.96
#